data_AF-A0A2N5ZQD6-F1
#
_entry.id   AF-A0A2N5ZQD6-F1
#
_cell.length_a   1.000
_cell.length_b   1.000
_cell.length_c   1.000
_cell.angle_alpha   90.00
_cell.angle_beta   90.00
_cell.angle_gamma   90.00
#
_symmetry.space_group_name_H-M   'P 1'
#
loop_
_entity.id
_entity.type
_entity.pdbx_description
1 polymer ?
#
loop_
_entity_poly.entity_id
_entity_poly.type
_entity_poly.pdbx_seq_one_letter_code
_entity_poly.pdbx_strand_id
1 'polypeptide(L)'
;MNREILKLRILLWGGLFLLVVFFVYKSIVPSGHISYKYDFSKRNSFISRLSPSDRVLQIENGEQGVIGDPVYFSLRTSRPFNSALMTIKYRNNNQEQNPLVESGFLADAKAWRYKLEPVENYFLNVIEDNWESLERDGLKLYINPEASSTYQAVDDFLKSPPASDKIATYNYSFDTNYILDNYASSSKILTIEKELRADYQFFTYIDNEDLYFKFVFEDINQNKDSDDIDLFLYFNNQLIQSKHLDDDGISEDSGEIAEEREIIYDLVNMPSGAYKIELRAGDDVLTKSIETKQNKLSFINKIWISDQALEDFSVITDSDVVHFQTTNPGSLQNIKLSSSTVNLDETFRQFSQETNGSSTEIIFEKGDIIIAGNGVFSFSGEEFLNPRIKKVDSNYDIDDSSIDYILARYQTPEETNNLKTQHLEFDISGAYREDSKYSFLISIPGLKADDEIDDSITIDEIEFDLYGVSLFEKILSIFNKNEK
;
A
#
# COMPACT_ATOMS: atom_id res chain seq x y z
N MET A 1 27.16 64.47 20.64
CA MET A 1 26.52 63.22 21.13
C MET A 1 27.42 62.61 22.19
N ASN A 2 26.90 62.28 23.38
CA ASN A 2 27.72 61.78 24.48
C ASN A 2 28.40 60.46 24.09
N ARG A 3 29.71 60.32 24.31
CA ARG A 3 30.51 59.16 23.88
C ARG A 3 29.95 57.84 24.42
N GLU A 4 29.36 57.89 25.61
CA GLU A 4 28.69 56.76 26.25
C GLU A 4 27.39 56.35 25.53
N ILE A 5 26.62 57.30 24.98
CA ILE A 5 25.41 57.00 24.20
C ILE A 5 25.78 56.33 22.87
N LEU A 6 26.88 56.75 22.23
CA LEU A 6 27.36 56.12 20.99
C LEU A 6 27.79 54.67 21.23
N LYS A 7 28.55 54.39 22.30
CA LYS A 7 28.98 53.04 22.67
C LYS A 7 27.79 52.11 22.92
N LEU A 8 26.79 52.58 23.69
CA LEU A 8 25.59 51.79 23.97
C LEU A 8 24.82 51.47 22.69
N ARG A 9 24.68 52.42 21.76
CA ARG A 9 24.02 52.17 20.46
C ARG A 9 24.76 51.13 19.64
N ILE A 10 26.08 51.22 19.54
CA ILE A 10 26.89 50.22 18.81
C ILE A 10 26.72 48.84 19.43
N LEU A 11 26.71 48.74 20.77
CA LEU A 11 26.50 47.47 21.47
C LEU A 11 25.10 46.89 21.19
N LEU A 12 24.04 47.71 21.26
CA LEU A 12 22.68 47.26 20.99
C LEU A 12 22.48 46.87 19.51
N TRP A 13 22.99 47.66 18.57
CA TRP A 13 22.94 47.32 17.14
C TRP A 13 23.77 46.09 16.79
N GLY A 14 24.94 45.93 17.42
CA GLY A 14 25.75 44.71 17.30
C GLY A 14 25.01 43.49 17.83
N GLY A 15 24.38 43.60 19.00
CA GLY A 15 23.55 42.54 19.57
C GLY A 15 22.36 42.18 18.68
N LEU A 16 21.65 43.18 18.15
CA LEU A 16 20.55 42.95 17.21
C LEU A 16 21.03 42.31 15.90
N PHE A 17 22.15 42.77 15.35
CA PHE A 17 22.75 42.18 14.15
C PHE A 17 23.11 40.70 14.37
N LEU A 18 23.76 40.37 15.49
CA LEU A 18 24.09 38.99 15.83
C LEU A 18 22.82 38.12 15.97
N LEU A 19 21.77 38.66 16.58
CA LEU A 19 20.48 37.98 16.70
C LEU A 19 19.83 37.73 15.32
N VAL A 20 19.85 38.72 14.43
CA VAL A 20 19.35 38.56 13.05
C VAL A 20 20.17 37.52 12.28
N VAL A 21 21.50 37.61 12.33
CA VAL A 21 22.39 36.62 11.68
C VAL A 21 22.15 35.21 12.23
N PHE A 22 21.93 35.08 13.54
CA PHE A 22 21.58 33.80 14.16
C PHE A 22 20.26 33.22 13.62
N PHE A 23 19.20 34.03 13.53
CA PHE A 23 17.92 33.56 12.97
C PHE A 23 18.02 33.24 11.48
N VAL A 24 18.76 34.04 10.71
CA VAL A 24 19.04 33.77 9.29
C VAL A 24 19.80 32.46 9.14
N TYR A 25 20.82 32.21 9.98
CA TYR A 25 21.56 30.95 9.99
C TYR A 25 20.65 29.74 10.27
N LYS A 26 19.79 29.85 11.29
CA LYS A 26 18.80 28.81 11.63
C LYS A 26 17.73 28.60 10.55
N SER A 27 17.35 29.66 9.84
CA SER A 27 16.36 29.58 8.76
C SER A 27 16.94 29.00 7.46
N ILE A 28 18.19 29.34 7.11
CA ILE A 28 18.81 28.91 5.85
C ILE A 28 19.40 27.50 5.96
N VAL A 29 19.91 27.13 7.15
CA VAL A 29 20.62 25.87 7.40
C VAL A 29 21.77 25.73 6.38
N PRO A 30 22.82 26.57 6.46
CA PRO A 30 23.80 26.70 5.37
C PRO A 30 24.64 25.44 5.15
N SER A 31 24.78 24.58 6.17
CA SER A 31 25.39 23.24 6.05
C SER A 31 24.57 22.28 5.19
N GLY A 32 23.28 22.54 5.00
CA GLY A 32 22.34 21.57 4.42
C GLY A 32 21.90 20.48 5.38
N HIS A 33 22.34 20.51 6.66
CA HIS A 33 22.05 19.50 7.66
C HIS A 33 21.42 20.09 8.93
N ILE A 34 20.33 19.48 9.42
CA ILE A 34 19.68 19.82 10.70
C ILE A 34 19.10 18.58 11.36
N SER A 35 19.18 18.53 12.70
CA SER A 35 18.63 17.44 13.51
C SER A 35 17.49 17.93 14.40
N TYR A 36 16.45 17.12 14.55
CA TYR A 36 15.29 17.35 15.43
C TYR A 36 15.00 16.09 16.24
N LYS A 37 14.76 16.26 17.54
CA LYS A 37 14.52 15.14 18.46
C LYS A 37 13.32 15.41 19.37
N TYR A 38 12.46 14.43 19.56
CA TYR A 38 11.31 14.49 20.45
C TYR A 38 11.26 13.24 21.34
N ASP A 39 11.47 13.46 22.63
CA ASP A 39 11.52 12.45 23.70
C ASP A 39 10.24 12.43 24.55
N PHE A 40 9.15 13.02 24.04
CA PHE A 40 7.84 13.22 24.68
C PHE A 40 7.81 13.90 26.06
N SER A 41 8.97 14.21 26.68
CA SER A 41 9.07 14.80 28.00
C SER A 41 8.56 16.24 28.05
N LYS A 42 8.69 16.96 26.93
CA LYS A 42 8.25 18.35 26.76
C LYS A 42 7.71 18.55 25.35
N ARG A 43 6.74 19.44 25.18
CA ARG A 43 6.23 19.79 23.85
C ARG A 43 7.37 20.19 22.91
N ASN A 44 7.43 19.53 21.75
CA ASN A 44 8.33 19.88 20.67
C ASN A 44 7.64 20.81 19.66
N SER A 45 8.37 21.80 19.13
CA SER A 45 7.83 22.78 18.17
C SER A 45 8.01 22.36 16.71
N PHE A 46 8.84 21.35 16.46
CA PHE A 46 9.21 20.82 15.15
C PHE A 46 8.51 19.49 14.87
N ILE A 47 8.57 18.55 15.80
CA ILE A 47 7.85 17.27 15.71
C ILE A 47 6.55 17.39 16.50
N SER A 48 5.40 17.18 15.86
CA SER A 48 4.12 17.20 16.55
C SER A 48 3.90 15.95 17.40
N ARG A 49 2.92 15.99 18.30
CA ARG A 49 2.41 14.79 18.96
C ARG A 49 1.81 13.83 17.94
N LEU A 50 1.79 12.55 18.29
CA LEU A 50 1.04 11.54 17.56
C LEU A 50 -0.46 11.82 17.69
N SER A 51 -1.19 11.51 16.62
CA SER A 51 -2.62 11.76 16.45
C SER A 51 -3.22 10.68 15.54
N PRO A 52 -4.54 10.46 15.50
CA PRO A 52 -5.58 11.13 16.28
C PRO A 52 -5.57 10.72 17.76
N SER A 53 -6.27 11.50 18.60
CA SER A 53 -6.17 11.37 20.08
C SER A 53 -6.85 10.13 20.66
N ASP A 54 -7.77 9.54 19.91
CA ASP A 54 -8.46 8.27 20.18
C ASP A 54 -7.56 7.05 19.94
N ARG A 55 -6.46 7.19 19.19
CA ARG A 55 -5.50 6.11 18.89
C ARG A 55 -4.24 6.14 19.74
N VAL A 56 -4.13 7.09 20.66
CA VAL A 56 -2.93 7.30 21.47
C VAL A 56 -3.30 7.53 22.94
N LEU A 57 -2.50 6.96 23.82
CA LEU A 57 -2.60 7.18 25.25
C LEU A 57 -2.04 8.56 25.63
N GLN A 58 -2.37 9.01 26.84
CA GLN A 58 -1.75 10.21 27.40
C GLN A 58 -0.25 9.97 27.59
N ILE A 59 0.53 11.03 27.38
CA ILE A 59 1.98 10.96 27.57
C ILE A 59 2.28 10.82 29.07
N GLU A 60 2.93 9.73 29.44
CA GLU A 60 3.38 9.45 30.81
C GLU A 60 4.89 9.19 30.81
N ASN A 61 5.61 9.79 31.76
CA ASN A 61 7.07 9.61 31.94
C ASN A 61 7.97 9.87 30.70
N GLY A 62 7.47 10.62 29.69
CA GLY A 62 8.23 10.86 28.47
C GLY A 62 8.01 9.80 27.39
N GLU A 63 6.89 9.07 27.46
CA GLU A 63 6.55 8.02 26.52
C GLU A 63 5.14 8.26 25.98
N GLN A 64 4.88 7.89 24.73
CA GLN A 64 3.55 7.94 24.14
C GLN A 64 3.12 6.55 23.69
N GLY A 65 2.09 6.00 24.34
CA GLY A 65 1.46 4.74 23.91
C GLY A 65 0.59 4.95 22.68
N VAL A 66 0.66 4.00 21.75
CA VAL A 66 -0.18 3.87 20.56
C VAL A 66 -1.02 2.62 20.73
N ILE A 67 -2.33 2.77 20.60
CA ILE A 67 -3.34 1.72 20.80
C ILE A 67 -4.25 1.54 19.58
N GLY A 68 -4.01 2.30 18.50
CA GLY A 68 -4.78 2.14 17.27
C GLY A 68 -3.99 2.56 16.05
N ASP A 69 -4.29 1.93 14.93
CA ASP A 69 -3.67 2.21 13.62
C ASP A 69 -4.57 3.05 12.70
N PRO A 70 -3.99 3.86 11.81
CA PRO A 70 -2.64 4.43 11.87
C PRO A 70 -2.54 5.63 12.82
N VAL A 71 -1.32 6.00 13.21
CA VAL A 71 -1.04 7.29 13.85
C VAL A 71 -0.18 8.21 12.99
N TYR A 72 -0.49 9.50 13.03
CA TYR A 72 0.13 10.54 12.24
C TYR A 72 0.85 11.56 13.11
N PHE A 73 1.91 12.11 12.56
CA PHE A 73 2.60 13.28 13.11
C PHE A 73 3.21 14.12 11.99
N SER A 74 3.69 15.30 12.34
CA SER A 74 4.26 16.25 11.38
C SER A 74 5.63 16.71 11.80
N LEU A 75 6.51 16.88 10.81
CA LEU A 75 7.84 17.44 10.97
C LEU A 75 7.89 18.81 10.30
N ARG A 76 7.87 19.87 11.11
CA ARG A 76 8.03 21.26 10.66
C ARG A 76 9.51 21.55 10.41
N THR A 77 9.82 21.99 9.19
CA THR A 77 11.18 22.33 8.78
C THR A 77 11.25 23.77 8.29
N SER A 78 12.42 24.42 8.40
CA SER A 78 12.60 25.79 7.88
C SER A 78 12.67 25.86 6.35
N ARG A 79 13.07 24.76 5.70
CA ARG A 79 13.20 24.63 4.24
C ARG A 79 12.96 23.18 3.80
N PRO A 80 12.81 22.93 2.49
CA PRO A 80 12.85 21.58 1.95
C PRO A 80 14.22 20.92 2.07
N PHE A 81 14.21 19.60 2.24
CA PHE A 81 15.37 18.70 2.30
C PHE A 81 15.17 17.57 1.27
N ASN A 82 16.26 16.87 0.95
CA ASN A 82 16.24 15.78 -0.03
C ASN A 82 16.21 14.41 0.64
N SER A 83 16.79 14.28 1.83
CA SER A 83 16.83 13.02 2.57
C SER A 83 16.54 13.26 4.06
N ALA A 84 15.97 12.25 4.69
CA ALA A 84 15.71 12.20 6.13
C ALA A 84 16.15 10.83 6.66
N LEU A 85 16.98 10.83 7.70
CA LEU A 85 17.23 9.66 8.53
C LEU A 85 16.35 9.80 9.77
N MET A 86 15.33 8.96 9.88
CA MET A 86 14.48 8.88 11.07
C MET A 86 15.02 7.80 12.00
N THR A 87 15.15 8.12 13.28
CA THR A 87 15.41 7.14 14.33
C THR A 87 14.18 7.06 15.22
N ILE A 88 13.65 5.85 15.44
CA ILE A 88 12.55 5.61 16.36
C ILE A 88 13.00 4.67 17.47
N LYS A 89 12.70 5.03 18.72
CA LYS A 89 12.87 4.17 19.89
C LYS A 89 11.52 3.80 20.47
N TYR A 90 11.28 2.51 20.61
CA TYR A 90 9.95 2.02 20.94
C TYR A 90 9.98 0.64 21.60
N ARG A 91 8.84 0.27 22.19
CA ARG A 91 8.55 -1.06 22.72
C ARG A 91 7.27 -1.57 22.10
N ASN A 92 7.32 -2.77 21.56
CA ASN A 92 6.15 -3.48 21.10
C ASN A 92 5.71 -4.46 22.19
N ASN A 93 4.61 -4.15 22.87
CA ASN A 93 4.16 -4.88 24.06
C ASN A 93 3.51 -6.23 23.72
N ASN A 94 3.19 -6.46 22.44
CA ASN A 94 2.62 -7.72 21.96
C ASN A 94 2.98 -7.95 20.48
N GLN A 95 4.20 -8.42 20.24
CA GLN A 95 4.76 -8.59 18.87
C GLN A 95 4.05 -9.65 18.04
N GLU A 96 3.44 -10.65 18.66
CA GLU A 96 2.68 -11.67 17.94
C GLU A 96 1.35 -11.11 17.39
N GLN A 97 0.71 -10.20 18.13
CA GLN A 97 -0.51 -9.50 17.67
C GLN A 97 -0.18 -8.28 16.80
N ASN A 98 1.00 -7.69 16.98
CA ASN A 98 1.50 -6.55 16.20
C ASN A 98 2.80 -6.91 15.48
N PRO A 99 2.76 -7.88 14.53
CA PRO A 99 3.97 -8.40 13.92
C PRO A 99 4.61 -7.43 12.94
N LEU A 100 3.88 -6.40 12.50
CA LEU A 100 4.34 -5.45 11.50
C LEU A 100 4.23 -4.03 12.04
N VAL A 101 5.35 -3.30 12.00
CA VAL A 101 5.40 -1.86 12.29
C VAL A 101 6.13 -1.19 11.15
N GLU A 102 5.52 -0.16 10.58
CA GLU A 102 6.10 0.61 9.48
C GLU A 102 5.99 2.10 9.77
N SER A 103 6.87 2.90 9.18
CA SER A 103 6.78 4.36 9.27
C SER A 103 7.17 4.98 7.94
N GLY A 104 6.53 6.10 7.62
CA GLY A 104 6.69 6.70 6.31
C GLY A 104 6.19 8.12 6.22
N PHE A 105 6.36 8.72 5.04
CA PHE A 105 5.93 10.09 4.76
C PHE A 105 4.88 10.13 3.66
N LEU A 106 4.06 11.18 3.68
CA LEU A 106 3.05 11.42 2.64
C LEU A 106 3.75 11.82 1.33
N ALA A 107 3.65 10.98 0.32
CA ALA A 107 4.23 11.21 -1.00
C ALA A 107 3.26 11.96 -1.93
N ASP A 108 1.96 11.62 -1.86
CA ASP A 108 0.92 12.25 -2.67
C ASP A 108 -0.33 12.52 -1.83
N ALA A 109 -0.63 13.79 -1.60
CA ALA A 109 -1.78 14.21 -0.79
C ALA A 109 -3.13 13.96 -1.49
N LYS A 110 -3.19 13.96 -2.83
CA LYS A 110 -4.45 13.74 -3.56
C LYS A 110 -4.84 12.27 -3.54
N ALA A 111 -3.87 11.39 -3.77
CA ALA A 111 -4.06 9.94 -3.72
C ALA A 111 -3.95 9.38 -2.28
N TRP A 112 -3.69 10.23 -1.29
CA TRP A 112 -3.41 9.86 0.10
C TRP A 112 -2.34 8.75 0.25
N ARG A 113 -1.31 8.79 -0.60
CA ARG A 113 -0.30 7.72 -0.71
C ARG A 113 0.92 8.03 0.15
N TYR A 114 1.21 7.14 1.07
CA TYR A 114 2.42 7.17 1.89
C TYR A 114 3.50 6.26 1.30
N LYS A 115 4.77 6.64 1.48
CA LYS A 115 5.91 5.76 1.23
C LYS A 115 6.42 5.26 2.59
N LEU A 116 6.23 3.98 2.84
CA LEU A 116 6.58 3.32 4.10
C LEU A 116 7.96 2.67 4.02
N GLU A 117 8.64 2.62 5.15
CA GLU A 117 9.83 1.83 5.39
C GLU A 117 9.65 1.01 6.68
N PRO A 118 10.27 -0.17 6.77
CA PRO A 118 9.99 -1.13 7.84
C PRO A 118 10.63 -0.69 9.17
N VAL A 119 9.79 -0.53 10.19
CA VAL A 119 10.25 -0.35 11.57
C VAL A 119 10.53 -1.71 12.21
N GLU A 120 9.59 -2.66 12.07
CA GLU A 120 9.70 -4.01 12.60
C GLU A 120 8.91 -4.98 11.73
N ASN A 121 9.46 -6.18 11.53
CA ASN A 121 8.72 -7.34 11.06
C ASN A 121 9.09 -8.54 11.94
N TYR A 122 8.19 -8.93 12.83
CA TYR A 122 8.37 -10.02 13.78
C TYR A 122 8.65 -11.35 13.09
N PHE A 123 7.93 -11.66 12.00
CA PHE A 123 8.14 -12.90 11.25
C PHE A 123 9.56 -12.97 10.69
N LEU A 124 10.06 -11.88 10.11
CA LEU A 124 11.44 -11.84 9.61
C LEU A 124 12.48 -11.92 10.73
N ASN A 125 12.21 -11.37 11.91
CA ASN A 125 13.10 -11.52 13.06
C ASN A 125 13.23 -13.01 13.44
N VAL A 126 12.10 -13.72 13.53
CA VAL A 126 12.10 -15.17 13.84
C VAL A 126 12.77 -15.98 12.72
N ILE A 127 12.53 -15.61 11.46
CA ILE A 127 13.15 -16.29 10.31
C ILE A 127 14.66 -16.06 10.28
N GLU A 128 15.14 -14.86 10.58
CA GLU A 128 16.58 -14.55 10.63
C GLU A 128 17.34 -15.42 11.64
N ASP A 129 16.69 -15.80 12.74
CA ASP A 129 17.27 -16.69 13.75
C ASP A 129 17.33 -18.18 13.33
N ASN A 130 16.48 -18.59 12.38
CA ASN A 130 16.26 -20.01 12.06
C ASN A 130 16.65 -20.42 10.64
N TRP A 131 16.69 -19.48 9.70
CA TRP A 131 16.95 -19.74 8.27
C TRP A 131 18.34 -19.26 7.87
N GLU A 132 18.95 -19.92 6.89
CA GLU A 132 20.17 -19.40 6.28
C GLU A 132 19.83 -18.13 5.49
N SER A 133 20.71 -17.12 5.52
CA SER A 133 20.53 -15.89 4.77
C SER A 133 21.75 -15.52 3.93
N LEU A 134 21.48 -15.01 2.73
CA LEU A 134 22.47 -14.40 1.83
C LEU A 134 22.12 -12.93 1.68
N GLU A 135 23.12 -12.04 1.67
CA GLU A 135 22.88 -10.59 1.59
C GLU A 135 23.67 -9.94 0.46
N ARG A 136 23.02 -8.98 -0.21
CA ARG A 136 23.64 -8.09 -1.19
C ARG A 136 22.99 -6.71 -1.16
N ASP A 137 23.76 -5.65 -0.95
CA ASP A 137 23.30 -4.25 -1.03
C ASP A 137 21.99 -4.01 -0.21
N GLY A 138 21.93 -4.57 1.00
CA GLY A 138 20.76 -4.49 1.90
C GLY A 138 19.53 -5.33 1.48
N LEU A 139 19.65 -6.17 0.44
CA LEU A 139 18.66 -7.18 0.09
C LEU A 139 19.11 -8.52 0.67
N LYS A 140 18.28 -9.13 1.53
CA LYS A 140 18.47 -10.45 2.09
C LYS A 140 17.60 -11.47 1.37
N LEU A 141 18.19 -12.64 1.10
CA LEU A 141 17.50 -13.86 0.69
C LEU A 141 17.56 -14.83 1.86
N TYR A 142 16.42 -15.10 2.48
CA TYR A 142 16.28 -16.17 3.46
C TYR A 142 15.93 -17.48 2.75
N ILE A 143 16.58 -18.56 3.14
CA ILE A 143 16.45 -19.90 2.54
C ILE A 143 15.90 -20.85 3.61
N ASN A 144 14.72 -21.40 3.36
CA ASN A 144 14.11 -22.39 4.24
C ASN A 144 15.05 -23.61 4.35
N PRO A 145 15.35 -24.11 5.56
CA PRO A 145 16.16 -25.31 5.75
C PRO A 145 15.64 -26.56 5.00
N GLU A 146 14.34 -26.61 4.69
CA GLU A 146 13.71 -27.70 3.95
C GLU A 146 13.72 -27.50 2.42
N ALA A 147 14.23 -26.36 1.93
CA ALA A 147 14.28 -26.05 0.51
C ALA A 147 15.19 -27.02 -0.27
N SER A 148 14.72 -27.43 -1.45
CA SER A 148 15.38 -28.45 -2.27
C SER A 148 16.63 -27.97 -3.04
N SER A 149 16.78 -26.65 -3.25
CA SER A 149 17.91 -26.05 -3.95
C SER A 149 18.61 -25.01 -3.07
N THR A 150 19.94 -25.03 -3.04
CA THR A 150 20.72 -24.04 -2.32
C THR A 150 21.35 -23.04 -3.29
N TYR A 151 21.03 -21.77 -3.10
CA TYR A 151 21.70 -20.67 -3.78
C TYR A 151 22.99 -20.33 -3.03
N GLN A 152 24.00 -19.82 -3.75
CA GLN A 152 25.27 -19.39 -3.14
C GLN A 152 25.40 -17.86 -3.07
N ALA A 153 24.62 -17.16 -3.89
CA ALA A 153 24.53 -15.71 -3.88
C ALA A 153 23.10 -15.25 -4.24
N VAL A 154 22.71 -14.07 -3.77
CA VAL A 154 21.43 -13.42 -4.14
C VAL A 154 21.31 -13.27 -5.66
N ASP A 155 22.41 -12.99 -6.37
CA ASP A 155 22.41 -12.86 -7.83
C ASP A 155 22.06 -14.15 -8.58
N ASP A 156 22.38 -15.31 -8.00
CA ASP A 156 22.05 -16.59 -8.62
C ASP A 156 20.55 -16.84 -8.53
N PHE A 157 19.95 -16.51 -7.38
CA PHE A 157 18.50 -16.55 -7.17
C PHE A 157 17.77 -15.62 -8.14
N LEU A 158 18.21 -14.36 -8.27
CA LEU A 158 17.54 -13.39 -9.14
C LEU A 158 17.61 -13.76 -10.64
N LYS A 159 18.64 -14.51 -11.07
CA LYS A 159 18.80 -14.95 -12.47
C LYS A 159 17.97 -16.18 -12.82
N SER A 160 17.71 -17.04 -11.85
CA SER A 160 16.95 -18.28 -12.05
C SER A 160 16.17 -18.59 -10.79
N PRO A 161 15.14 -17.79 -10.47
CA PRO A 161 14.31 -18.02 -9.31
C PRO A 161 13.50 -19.32 -9.49
N PRO A 162 13.04 -19.94 -8.39
CA PRO A 162 12.06 -21.00 -8.47
C PRO A 162 10.70 -20.44 -8.92
N ALA A 163 9.68 -21.29 -8.96
CA ALA A 163 8.31 -20.85 -9.19
C ALA A 163 7.88 -19.80 -8.15
N SER A 164 7.05 -18.85 -8.56
CA SER A 164 6.69 -17.67 -7.74
C SER A 164 5.90 -18.02 -6.47
N ASP A 165 5.20 -19.15 -6.48
CA ASP A 165 4.49 -19.71 -5.33
C ASP A 165 5.43 -20.24 -4.24
N LYS A 166 6.72 -20.42 -4.56
CA LYS A 166 7.78 -20.77 -3.60
C LYS A 166 8.46 -19.57 -2.94
N ILE A 167 8.06 -18.35 -3.28
CA ILE A 167 8.76 -17.12 -2.94
C ILE A 167 7.81 -16.19 -2.20
N ALA A 168 8.28 -15.63 -1.09
CA ALA A 168 7.66 -14.46 -0.48
C ALA A 168 8.58 -13.24 -0.55
N THR A 169 8.00 -12.04 -0.46
CA THR A 169 8.75 -10.78 -0.51
C THR A 169 8.35 -9.84 0.62
N TYR A 170 9.29 -9.00 1.06
CA TYR A 170 9.03 -7.92 2.00
C TYR A 170 9.87 -6.68 1.70
N ASN A 171 9.21 -5.51 1.60
CA ASN A 171 9.83 -4.26 1.19
C ASN A 171 10.74 -4.38 -0.08
N TYR A 172 10.37 -5.29 -0.99
CA TYR A 172 11.10 -5.54 -2.22
C TYR A 172 10.11 -5.89 -3.33
N SER A 173 10.24 -5.22 -4.47
CA SER A 173 9.47 -5.56 -5.68
C SER A 173 10.29 -6.52 -6.53
N PHE A 174 9.88 -7.79 -6.54
CA PHE A 174 10.55 -8.79 -7.35
C PHE A 174 9.89 -8.89 -8.72
N ASP A 175 10.60 -8.46 -9.75
CA ASP A 175 10.13 -8.47 -11.13
C ASP A 175 10.47 -9.82 -11.77
N THR A 176 9.50 -10.73 -11.78
CA THR A 176 9.60 -12.01 -12.47
C THR A 176 8.42 -12.19 -13.42
N ASN A 177 8.69 -12.82 -14.56
CA ASN A 177 7.62 -13.25 -15.43
C ASN A 177 6.89 -14.40 -14.75
N TYR A 178 5.63 -14.18 -14.38
CA TYR A 178 4.77 -15.25 -13.91
C TYR A 178 4.53 -16.25 -15.05
N ILE A 179 4.86 -17.51 -14.82
CA ILE A 179 4.64 -18.60 -15.76
C ILE A 179 3.69 -19.59 -15.09
N LEU A 180 2.57 -19.87 -15.77
CA LEU A 180 1.60 -20.82 -15.30
C LEU A 180 1.88 -22.20 -15.91
N ASP A 181 2.26 -23.15 -15.06
CA ASP A 181 2.57 -24.52 -15.48
C ASP A 181 1.34 -25.24 -16.05
N ASN A 182 1.55 -25.99 -17.12
CA ASN A 182 0.51 -26.78 -17.81
C ASN A 182 -0.69 -25.96 -18.31
N TYR A 183 -0.51 -24.66 -18.52
CA TYR A 183 -1.53 -23.84 -19.14
C TYR A 183 -1.82 -24.29 -20.59
N ALA A 184 -3.10 -24.33 -20.93
CA ALA A 184 -3.56 -24.60 -22.28
C ALA A 184 -4.51 -23.50 -22.73
N SER A 185 -4.15 -22.81 -23.82
CA SER A 185 -4.98 -21.80 -24.45
C SER A 185 -6.36 -22.36 -24.82
N SER A 186 -7.40 -21.54 -24.71
CA SER A 186 -8.76 -21.88 -25.11
C SER A 186 -9.17 -21.08 -26.35
N SER A 187 -9.88 -21.71 -27.28
CA SER A 187 -10.58 -21.00 -28.36
C SER A 187 -12.07 -20.79 -28.07
N LYS A 188 -12.57 -21.35 -26.95
CA LYS A 188 -13.95 -21.20 -26.51
C LYS A 188 -14.12 -19.80 -25.94
N ILE A 189 -15.13 -19.09 -26.42
CA ILE A 189 -15.55 -17.82 -25.83
C ILE A 189 -16.21 -18.12 -24.48
N LEU A 190 -15.66 -17.51 -23.43
CA LEU A 190 -16.25 -17.40 -22.10
C LEU A 190 -17.02 -16.09 -22.04
N THR A 191 -18.26 -16.14 -21.56
CA THR A 191 -19.07 -14.94 -21.29
C THR A 191 -19.37 -14.89 -19.80
N ILE A 192 -18.98 -13.80 -19.16
CA ILE A 192 -19.35 -13.49 -17.78
C ILE A 192 -20.60 -12.62 -17.85
N GLU A 193 -21.75 -13.23 -17.56
CA GLU A 193 -23.07 -12.59 -17.50
C GLU A 193 -23.41 -12.18 -16.04
N LYS A 194 -22.43 -11.66 -15.31
CA LYS A 194 -22.62 -11.09 -13.97
C LYS A 194 -22.37 -9.60 -14.06
N GLU A 195 -23.39 -8.80 -13.78
CA GLU A 195 -23.28 -7.34 -13.87
C GLU A 195 -22.31 -6.82 -12.80
N LEU A 196 -21.19 -6.24 -13.23
CA LEU A 196 -20.21 -5.61 -12.33
C LEU A 196 -20.46 -4.12 -12.26
N ARG A 197 -20.22 -3.50 -11.11
CA ARG A 197 -20.41 -2.07 -10.90
C ARG A 197 -19.12 -1.37 -10.50
N ALA A 198 -18.94 -0.13 -10.96
CA ALA A 198 -17.81 0.73 -10.65
C ALA A 198 -16.44 0.20 -11.12
N ASP A 199 -15.36 0.74 -10.54
CA ASP A 199 -14.00 0.33 -10.82
C ASP A 199 -13.70 -1.10 -10.33
N TYR A 200 -12.97 -1.84 -11.16
CA TYR A 200 -12.40 -3.13 -10.80
C TYR A 200 -11.16 -3.41 -11.65
N GLN A 201 -10.40 -4.40 -11.24
CA GLN A 201 -9.23 -4.87 -11.96
C GLN A 201 -9.14 -6.38 -11.84
N PHE A 202 -8.56 -7.06 -12.82
CA PHE A 202 -8.39 -8.49 -12.80
C PHE A 202 -7.13 -8.93 -13.53
N PHE A 203 -6.63 -10.11 -13.16
CA PHE A 203 -5.60 -10.81 -13.89
C PHE A 203 -6.19 -11.75 -14.93
N THR A 204 -5.48 -11.89 -16.04
CA THR A 204 -5.67 -12.94 -17.02
C THR A 204 -4.30 -13.48 -17.46
N TYR A 205 -4.28 -14.58 -18.21
CA TYR A 205 -3.05 -15.22 -18.65
C TYR A 205 -3.11 -15.53 -20.14
N ILE A 206 -1.96 -15.41 -20.80
CA ILE A 206 -1.78 -15.72 -22.21
C ILE A 206 -0.58 -16.65 -22.34
N ASP A 207 -0.72 -17.68 -23.16
CA ASP A 207 0.43 -18.39 -23.71
C ASP A 207 0.14 -18.87 -25.14
N ASN A 208 0.89 -18.31 -26.11
CA ASN A 208 0.75 -18.61 -27.53
C ASN A 208 -0.68 -18.45 -28.08
N GLU A 209 -1.39 -17.42 -27.63
CA GLU A 209 -2.73 -17.07 -28.10
C GLU A 209 -2.94 -15.55 -28.18
N ASP A 210 -4.02 -15.13 -28.83
CA ASP A 210 -4.39 -13.72 -28.94
C ASP A 210 -5.18 -13.26 -27.70
N LEU A 211 -4.94 -12.04 -27.23
CA LEU A 211 -5.75 -11.41 -26.19
C LEU A 211 -7.07 -10.96 -26.82
N TYR A 212 -8.20 -11.45 -26.31
CA TYR A 212 -9.52 -11.01 -26.75
C TYR A 212 -10.41 -10.73 -25.55
N PHE A 213 -10.89 -9.49 -25.44
CA PHE A 213 -11.90 -9.08 -24.47
C PHE A 213 -12.90 -8.13 -25.14
N LYS A 214 -14.18 -8.37 -24.96
CA LYS A 214 -15.25 -7.43 -25.28
C LYS A 214 -16.01 -7.12 -23.99
N PHE A 215 -16.09 -5.84 -23.66
CA PHE A 215 -16.85 -5.32 -22.53
C PHE A 215 -18.09 -4.60 -23.06
N VAL A 216 -19.23 -4.87 -22.44
CA VAL A 216 -20.49 -4.14 -22.68
C VAL A 216 -20.84 -3.36 -21.43
N PHE A 217 -21.02 -2.06 -21.57
CA PHE A 217 -21.30 -1.11 -20.50
C PHE A 217 -22.68 -0.49 -20.65
N GLU A 218 -23.28 -0.15 -19.52
CA GLU A 218 -24.55 0.55 -19.40
C GLU A 218 -24.41 1.58 -18.27
N ASP A 219 -25.00 2.75 -18.46
CA ASP A 219 -25.05 3.81 -17.46
C ASP A 219 -26.45 3.88 -16.85
N ILE A 220 -26.53 3.97 -15.52
CA ILE A 220 -27.81 4.05 -14.80
C ILE A 220 -28.17 5.47 -14.36
N ASN A 221 -27.29 6.47 -14.56
CA ASN A 221 -27.54 7.90 -14.32
C ASN A 221 -28.22 8.18 -12.96
N GLN A 222 -27.69 7.58 -11.88
CA GLN A 222 -28.21 7.71 -10.50
C GLN A 222 -27.62 8.91 -9.75
N ASN A 223 -26.59 9.55 -10.31
CA ASN A 223 -25.93 10.70 -9.74
C ASN A 223 -25.53 11.71 -10.83
N LYS A 224 -24.62 12.65 -10.51
CA LYS A 224 -24.23 13.76 -11.40
C LYS A 224 -22.72 13.81 -11.64
N ASP A 225 -22.03 12.77 -11.21
CA ASP A 225 -20.60 12.66 -11.42
C ASP A 225 -20.34 12.34 -12.89
N SER A 226 -19.06 12.33 -13.28
CA SER A 226 -18.69 12.04 -14.66
C SER A 226 -18.55 10.53 -14.83
N ASP A 227 -19.28 9.96 -15.78
CA ASP A 227 -19.29 8.51 -16.03
C ASP A 227 -18.38 8.10 -17.21
N ASP A 228 -17.22 8.76 -17.27
CA ASP A 228 -16.15 8.38 -18.19
C ASP A 228 -15.62 6.98 -17.85
N ILE A 229 -15.37 6.18 -18.88
CA ILE A 229 -14.86 4.82 -18.73
C ILE A 229 -13.45 4.74 -19.30
N ASP A 230 -12.47 4.50 -18.43
CA ASP A 230 -11.11 4.21 -18.83
C ASP A 230 -10.76 2.74 -18.59
N LEU A 231 -10.22 2.09 -19.62
CA LEU A 231 -9.75 0.71 -19.55
C LEU A 231 -8.24 0.67 -19.82
N PHE A 232 -7.47 0.04 -18.95
CA PHE A 232 -6.02 -0.06 -19.05
C PHE A 232 -5.56 -1.52 -19.07
N LEU A 233 -4.62 -1.84 -19.96
CA LEU A 233 -3.99 -3.15 -20.07
C LEU A 233 -2.51 -3.04 -19.70
N TYR A 234 -2.08 -3.85 -18.74
CA TYR A 234 -0.70 -3.91 -18.26
C TYR A 234 -0.09 -5.30 -18.41
N PHE A 235 1.22 -5.33 -18.61
CA PHE A 235 2.08 -6.52 -18.52
C PHE A 235 3.32 -6.15 -17.70
N ASN A 236 3.68 -6.97 -16.71
CA ASN A 236 4.78 -6.67 -15.78
C ASN A 236 4.72 -5.24 -15.20
N ASN A 237 3.52 -4.81 -14.78
CA ASN A 237 3.23 -3.46 -14.27
C ASN A 237 3.52 -2.30 -15.24
N GLN A 238 3.80 -2.57 -16.51
CA GLN A 238 3.94 -1.57 -17.56
C GLN A 238 2.64 -1.46 -18.36
N LEU A 239 2.17 -0.23 -18.56
CA LEU A 239 1.00 0.04 -19.39
C LEU A 239 1.34 -0.27 -20.86
N ILE A 240 0.60 -1.21 -21.45
CA ILE A 240 0.72 -1.54 -22.88
C ILE A 240 -0.30 -0.76 -23.70
N GLN A 241 -1.56 -0.72 -23.24
CA GLN A 241 -2.64 -0.10 -23.98
C GLN A 241 -3.68 0.51 -23.04
N SER A 242 -4.34 1.57 -23.51
CA SER A 242 -5.53 2.13 -22.87
C SER A 242 -6.62 2.38 -23.90
N LYS A 243 -7.87 2.39 -23.44
CA LYS A 243 -9.06 2.78 -24.18
C LYS A 243 -9.93 3.66 -23.29
N HIS A 244 -10.68 4.55 -23.92
CA HIS A 244 -11.53 5.53 -23.27
C HIS A 244 -12.89 5.55 -23.97
N LEU A 245 -13.97 5.66 -23.19
CA LEU A 245 -15.29 6.06 -23.64
C LEU A 245 -15.70 7.29 -22.84
N ASP A 246 -16.03 8.37 -23.56
CA ASP A 246 -16.62 9.57 -22.95
C ASP A 246 -18.00 9.24 -22.36
N ASP A 247 -18.40 9.99 -21.34
CA ASP A 247 -19.77 10.09 -20.82
C ASP A 247 -20.83 10.22 -21.95
N ASP A 248 -22.01 9.63 -21.76
CA ASP A 248 -23.12 9.68 -22.72
C ASP A 248 -23.75 11.09 -22.82
N GLY A 249 -23.37 11.99 -21.90
CA GLY A 249 -23.77 13.39 -21.87
C GLY A 249 -25.03 13.64 -21.03
N ILE A 250 -25.54 12.65 -20.30
CA ILE A 250 -26.70 12.75 -19.41
C ILE A 250 -26.22 13.14 -17.99
N SER A 251 -25.91 14.42 -17.80
CA SER A 251 -25.50 14.95 -16.48
C SER A 251 -26.64 15.11 -15.45
N GLU A 252 -27.84 14.61 -15.73
CA GLU A 252 -29.02 14.70 -14.85
C GLU A 252 -29.27 13.36 -14.15
N ASP A 253 -29.36 13.40 -12.81
CA ASP A 253 -29.87 12.31 -11.96
C ASP A 253 -31.34 12.02 -12.31
N SER A 254 -31.49 11.20 -13.35
CA SER A 254 -32.75 10.87 -14.01
C SER A 254 -33.16 9.43 -13.73
N GLY A 255 -32.19 8.57 -13.39
CA GLY A 255 -32.37 7.12 -13.34
C GLY A 255 -32.74 6.51 -14.70
N GLU A 256 -32.60 7.26 -15.80
CA GLU A 256 -32.80 6.73 -17.15
C GLU A 256 -31.56 5.94 -17.58
N ILE A 257 -31.79 4.67 -17.90
CA ILE A 257 -30.72 3.76 -18.34
C ILE A 257 -30.31 4.11 -19.76
N ALA A 258 -29.01 4.31 -19.99
CA ALA A 258 -28.43 4.69 -21.27
C ALA A 258 -28.38 3.53 -22.29
N GLU A 259 -28.05 3.84 -23.54
CA GLU A 259 -27.77 2.80 -24.55
C GLU A 259 -26.46 2.06 -24.24
N GLU A 260 -26.44 0.75 -24.51
CA GLU A 260 -25.25 -0.08 -24.31
C GLU A 260 -24.06 0.39 -25.19
N ARG A 261 -22.88 0.47 -24.58
CA ARG A 261 -21.62 0.83 -25.25
C ARG A 261 -20.60 -0.27 -25.12
N GLU A 262 -19.67 -0.39 -26.07
CA GLU A 262 -18.67 -1.46 -26.07
C GLU A 262 -17.22 -0.98 -26.18
N ILE A 263 -16.34 -1.68 -25.46
CA ILE A 263 -14.88 -1.60 -25.64
C ILE A 263 -14.36 -3.00 -25.96
N ILE A 264 -13.56 -3.11 -27.02
CA ILE A 264 -12.96 -4.39 -27.44
C ILE A 264 -11.44 -4.32 -27.40
N TYR A 265 -10.77 -5.23 -26.68
CA TYR A 265 -9.36 -5.58 -26.90
C TYR A 265 -9.27 -6.79 -27.81
N ASP A 266 -8.51 -6.65 -28.91
CA ASP A 266 -8.19 -7.74 -29.84
C ASP A 266 -6.73 -7.55 -30.27
N LEU A 267 -5.82 -8.21 -29.55
CA LEU A 267 -4.38 -8.03 -29.71
C LEU A 267 -3.70 -9.35 -30.02
N VAL A 268 -2.82 -9.30 -31.02
CA VAL A 268 -2.09 -10.45 -31.56
C VAL A 268 -0.61 -10.40 -31.17
N ASN A 269 0.04 -11.56 -31.11
CA ASN A 269 1.48 -11.70 -30.83
C ASN A 269 1.93 -11.08 -29.48
N MET A 270 1.08 -11.21 -28.46
CA MET A 270 1.39 -10.75 -27.11
C MET A 270 2.40 -11.70 -26.43
N PRO A 271 3.37 -11.20 -25.64
CA PRO A 271 4.24 -12.06 -24.83
C PRO A 271 3.45 -13.00 -23.91
N SER A 272 3.90 -14.23 -23.73
CA SER A 272 3.31 -15.13 -22.74
C SER A 272 3.50 -14.60 -21.32
N GLY A 273 2.49 -14.77 -20.47
CA GLY A 273 2.51 -14.38 -19.06
C GLY A 273 1.19 -13.83 -18.56
N ALA A 274 1.21 -13.32 -17.33
CA ALA A 274 0.06 -12.70 -16.70
C ALA A 274 -0.12 -11.23 -17.13
N TYR A 275 -1.35 -10.86 -17.43
CA TYR A 275 -1.78 -9.51 -17.76
C TYR A 275 -2.73 -8.99 -16.71
N LYS A 276 -2.69 -7.68 -16.47
CA LYS A 276 -3.66 -6.98 -15.62
C LYS A 276 -4.53 -6.08 -16.48
N ILE A 277 -5.84 -6.21 -16.37
CA ILE A 277 -6.80 -5.26 -16.92
C ILE A 277 -7.40 -4.46 -15.76
N GLU A 278 -7.48 -3.14 -15.91
CA GLU A 278 -8.00 -2.21 -14.92
C GLU A 278 -9.06 -1.33 -15.58
N LEU A 279 -10.29 -1.36 -15.04
CA LEU A 279 -11.38 -0.47 -15.37
C LEU A 279 -11.44 0.63 -14.32
N ARG A 280 -11.50 1.90 -14.76
CA ARG A 280 -11.85 3.03 -13.92
C ARG A 280 -13.14 3.63 -14.45
N ALA A 281 -14.13 3.67 -13.59
CA ALA A 281 -15.45 4.22 -13.87
C ALA A 281 -16.11 4.66 -12.56
N GLY A 282 -17.10 5.55 -12.66
CA GLY A 282 -17.99 5.93 -11.56
C GLY A 282 -18.85 4.75 -11.09
N ASP A 283 -19.51 4.89 -9.95
CA ASP A 283 -20.42 3.86 -9.46
C ASP A 283 -21.74 3.79 -10.21
N ASP A 284 -22.01 4.66 -11.19
CA ASP A 284 -23.19 4.54 -12.05
C ASP A 284 -22.94 3.69 -13.31
N VAL A 285 -21.68 3.32 -13.56
CA VAL A 285 -21.33 2.45 -14.68
C VAL A 285 -21.49 0.98 -14.29
N LEU A 286 -22.29 0.27 -15.08
CA LEU A 286 -22.44 -1.18 -15.05
C LEU A 286 -21.70 -1.82 -16.22
N THR A 287 -20.86 -2.82 -15.94
CA THR A 287 -20.40 -3.77 -16.95
C THR A 287 -21.41 -4.92 -17.03
N LYS A 288 -22.24 -4.92 -18.07
CA LYS A 288 -23.28 -5.94 -18.30
C LYS A 288 -22.71 -7.31 -18.64
N SER A 289 -21.65 -7.32 -19.45
CA SER A 289 -20.98 -8.56 -19.81
C SER A 289 -19.52 -8.37 -20.17
N ILE A 290 -18.75 -9.44 -19.95
CA ILE A 290 -17.37 -9.58 -20.42
C ILE A 290 -17.29 -10.85 -21.25
N GLU A 291 -16.99 -10.73 -22.54
CA GLU A 291 -16.68 -11.85 -23.42
C GLU A 291 -15.17 -11.97 -23.61
N THR A 292 -14.60 -13.16 -23.45
CA THR A 292 -13.17 -13.38 -23.63
C THR A 292 -12.85 -14.77 -24.18
N LYS A 293 -11.67 -14.95 -24.78
CA LYS A 293 -11.12 -16.29 -25.12
C LYS A 293 -10.22 -16.83 -24.02
N GLN A 294 -9.76 -15.97 -23.11
CA GLN A 294 -8.90 -16.35 -22.00
C GLN A 294 -9.71 -17.19 -21.00
N ASN A 295 -9.11 -18.28 -20.52
CA ASN A 295 -9.74 -19.17 -19.54
C ASN A 295 -9.36 -18.85 -18.08
N LYS A 296 -8.50 -17.83 -17.87
CA LYS A 296 -8.13 -17.33 -16.54
C LYS A 296 -8.63 -15.92 -16.35
N LEU A 297 -9.34 -15.70 -15.26
CA LEU A 297 -9.90 -14.42 -14.89
C LEU A 297 -10.02 -14.34 -13.38
N SER A 298 -9.25 -13.47 -12.75
CA SER A 298 -9.25 -13.32 -11.29
C SER A 298 -9.18 -11.87 -10.89
N PHE A 299 -10.26 -11.37 -10.33
CA PHE A 299 -10.42 -10.00 -9.89
C PHE A 299 -9.54 -9.71 -8.69
N ILE A 300 -8.99 -8.51 -8.65
CA ILE A 300 -7.94 -8.13 -7.72
C ILE A 300 -8.55 -7.25 -6.64
N ASN A 301 -8.41 -7.67 -5.38
CA ASN A 301 -8.80 -6.96 -4.17
C ASN A 301 -10.30 -6.64 -3.99
N LYS A 302 -11.07 -6.37 -5.04
CA LYS A 302 -12.46 -5.91 -4.95
C LYS A 302 -13.30 -6.36 -6.14
N ILE A 303 -14.51 -6.82 -5.88
CA ILE A 303 -15.58 -6.95 -6.89
C ILE A 303 -16.88 -6.39 -6.32
N TRP A 304 -17.67 -5.72 -7.15
CA TRP A 304 -19.05 -5.34 -6.82
C TRP A 304 -19.96 -5.96 -7.85
N ILE A 305 -20.72 -6.98 -7.45
CA ILE A 305 -21.71 -7.64 -8.29
C ILE A 305 -23.03 -6.93 -8.07
N SER A 306 -23.58 -6.28 -9.09
CA SER A 306 -24.77 -5.42 -8.99
C SER A 306 -26.09 -6.12 -9.30
N ASP A 307 -26.05 -7.27 -9.97
CA ASP A 307 -27.26 -8.01 -10.34
C ASP A 307 -28.00 -8.54 -9.10
N GLN A 308 -29.13 -7.92 -8.76
CA GLN A 308 -29.98 -8.30 -7.64
C GLN A 308 -30.78 -9.58 -7.91
N ALA A 309 -30.98 -9.95 -9.17
CA ALA A 309 -31.68 -11.16 -9.56
C ALA A 309 -30.75 -12.39 -9.57
N LEU A 310 -29.45 -12.19 -9.34
CA LEU A 310 -28.48 -13.26 -9.20
C LEU A 310 -28.78 -14.06 -7.92
N GLU A 311 -29.36 -15.24 -8.08
CA GLU A 311 -29.62 -16.20 -7.01
C GLU A 311 -28.50 -17.24 -6.95
N ASP A 312 -28.06 -17.57 -5.72
CA ASP A 312 -27.14 -18.68 -5.42
C ASP A 312 -25.88 -18.74 -6.29
N PHE A 313 -24.96 -17.80 -6.07
CA PHE A 313 -23.65 -17.80 -6.74
C PHE A 313 -22.50 -17.99 -5.75
N SER A 314 -21.35 -18.45 -6.28
CA SER A 314 -20.13 -18.56 -5.51
C SER A 314 -18.97 -17.78 -6.11
N VAL A 315 -18.06 -17.40 -5.22
CA VAL A 315 -16.79 -16.74 -5.52
C VAL A 315 -15.69 -17.48 -4.76
N ILE A 316 -14.57 -17.73 -5.43
CA ILE A 316 -13.39 -18.35 -4.85
C ILE A 316 -12.33 -17.29 -4.61
N THR A 317 -11.66 -17.34 -3.47
CA THR A 317 -10.60 -16.39 -3.11
C THR A 317 -9.44 -17.05 -2.37
N ASP A 318 -8.24 -16.50 -2.51
CA ASP A 318 -7.06 -16.77 -1.68
C ASP A 318 -6.78 -15.65 -0.67
N SER A 319 -7.71 -14.72 -0.49
CA SER A 319 -7.59 -13.68 0.53
C SER A 319 -7.50 -14.31 1.92
N ASP A 320 -6.74 -13.71 2.82
CA ASP A 320 -6.65 -14.13 4.25
C ASP A 320 -7.75 -13.48 5.09
N VAL A 321 -8.22 -12.32 4.64
CA VAL A 321 -9.37 -11.63 5.21
C VAL A 321 -10.27 -11.17 4.07
N VAL A 322 -11.56 -11.38 4.23
CA VAL A 322 -12.59 -10.88 3.31
C VAL A 322 -13.53 -9.94 4.00
N HIS A 323 -13.95 -8.92 3.25
CA HIS A 323 -14.86 -7.88 3.68
C HIS A 323 -16.10 -7.88 2.82
N PHE A 324 -17.24 -7.66 3.47
CA PHE A 324 -18.54 -7.60 2.82
C PHE A 324 -19.25 -6.31 3.20
N GLN A 325 -19.87 -5.68 2.22
CA GLN A 325 -20.69 -4.49 2.42
C GLN A 325 -21.78 -4.45 1.35
N THR A 326 -22.95 -3.91 1.71
CA THR A 326 -23.98 -3.54 0.74
C THR A 326 -24.59 -2.19 1.12
N THR A 327 -25.02 -1.43 0.13
CA THR A 327 -25.82 -0.21 0.31
C THR A 327 -27.32 -0.50 0.19
N ASN A 328 -27.69 -1.71 -0.25
CA ASN A 328 -29.04 -2.08 -0.56
C ASN A 328 -29.67 -2.99 0.53
N PRO A 329 -30.77 -2.56 1.17
CA PRO A 329 -31.49 -3.39 2.13
C PRO A 329 -31.98 -4.74 1.59
N GLY A 330 -32.22 -4.86 0.27
CA GLY A 330 -32.64 -6.10 -0.37
C GLY A 330 -31.57 -7.20 -0.36
N SER A 331 -30.30 -6.81 -0.29
CA SER A 331 -29.13 -7.69 -0.37
C SER A 331 -28.64 -8.22 0.97
N LEU A 332 -29.25 -7.78 2.08
CA LEU A 332 -28.99 -8.34 3.41
C LEU A 332 -29.26 -9.86 3.41
N GLN A 333 -28.31 -10.62 3.94
CA GLN A 333 -28.28 -12.08 3.86
C GLN A 333 -27.23 -12.70 4.80
N ASN A 334 -27.25 -14.03 4.90
CA ASN A 334 -26.15 -14.78 5.49
C ASN A 334 -25.20 -15.25 4.39
N ILE A 335 -23.94 -14.82 4.47
CA ILE A 335 -22.90 -15.21 3.52
C ILE A 335 -22.18 -16.42 4.10
N LYS A 336 -22.14 -17.52 3.35
CA LYS A 336 -21.52 -18.78 3.79
C LYS A 336 -20.09 -18.84 3.28
N LEU A 337 -19.15 -19.09 4.18
CA LEU A 337 -17.78 -19.45 3.86
C LEU A 337 -17.57 -20.92 4.23
N SER A 338 -16.48 -21.54 3.75
CA SER A 338 -16.24 -22.98 3.94
C SER A 338 -16.33 -23.46 5.41
N SER A 339 -15.98 -22.61 6.38
CA SER A 339 -15.97 -22.93 7.82
C SER A 339 -16.84 -22.03 8.69
N SER A 340 -17.43 -20.95 8.14
CA SER A 340 -18.11 -19.92 8.92
C SER A 340 -19.29 -19.28 8.17
N THR A 341 -20.03 -18.42 8.86
CA THR A 341 -21.13 -17.66 8.25
C THR A 341 -21.08 -16.24 8.77
N VAL A 342 -21.14 -15.28 7.85
CA VAL A 342 -21.20 -13.85 8.17
C VAL A 342 -22.65 -13.40 7.99
N ASN A 343 -23.22 -12.80 9.04
CA ASN A 343 -24.54 -12.19 8.97
C ASN A 343 -24.41 -10.74 8.51
N LEU A 344 -24.74 -10.48 7.24
CA LEU A 344 -24.80 -9.13 6.67
C LEU A 344 -26.20 -8.56 6.96
N ASP A 345 -26.35 -7.91 8.11
CA ASP A 345 -27.64 -7.43 8.64
C ASP A 345 -27.82 -5.91 8.65
N GLU A 346 -26.80 -5.16 8.23
CA GLU A 346 -26.80 -3.70 8.24
C GLU A 346 -26.20 -3.13 6.96
N THR A 347 -26.91 -2.18 6.33
CA THR A 347 -26.41 -1.45 5.16
C THR A 347 -25.30 -0.49 5.53
N PHE A 348 -24.36 -0.22 4.62
CA PHE A 348 -23.19 0.67 4.79
C PHE A 348 -22.16 0.23 5.82
N ARG A 349 -22.45 -0.80 6.60
CA ARG A 349 -21.49 -1.41 7.52
C ARG A 349 -20.64 -2.43 6.79
N GLN A 350 -19.34 -2.38 7.05
CA GLN A 350 -18.38 -3.38 6.58
C GLN A 350 -18.29 -4.51 7.61
N PHE A 351 -18.48 -5.74 7.14
CA PHE A 351 -18.30 -6.96 7.92
C PHE A 351 -17.01 -7.63 7.47
N SER A 352 -16.27 -8.26 8.38
CA SER A 352 -14.96 -8.86 8.08
C SER A 352 -14.93 -10.30 8.58
N GLN A 353 -14.25 -11.16 7.85
CA GLN A 353 -14.08 -12.56 8.20
C GLN A 353 -12.71 -13.05 7.76
N GLU A 354 -11.97 -13.68 8.68
CA GLU A 354 -10.73 -14.38 8.37
C GLU A 354 -11.01 -15.67 7.60
N THR A 355 -10.07 -15.99 6.72
CA THR A 355 -10.07 -17.14 5.82
C THR A 355 -8.70 -17.82 5.87
N ASN A 356 -8.62 -19.10 5.48
CA ASN A 356 -7.39 -19.89 5.64
C ASN A 356 -6.40 -19.74 4.45
N GLY A 357 -6.47 -18.63 3.69
CA GLY A 357 -5.54 -18.20 2.63
C GLY A 357 -5.31 -19.11 1.41
N SER A 358 -5.65 -20.40 1.45
CA SER A 358 -5.23 -21.39 0.44
C SER A 358 -6.21 -21.57 -0.72
N SER A 359 -7.50 -21.36 -0.48
CA SER A 359 -8.61 -21.23 -1.44
C SER A 359 -9.91 -21.38 -0.65
N THR A 360 -10.69 -20.31 -0.54
CA THR A 360 -11.97 -20.30 0.18
C THR A 360 -13.09 -20.04 -0.80
N GLU A 361 -14.12 -20.90 -0.78
CA GLU A 361 -15.37 -20.65 -1.50
C GLU A 361 -16.33 -19.85 -0.60
N ILE A 362 -16.87 -18.77 -1.17
CA ILE A 362 -17.85 -17.90 -0.56
C ILE A 362 -19.15 -18.04 -1.36
N ILE A 363 -20.24 -18.35 -0.69
CA ILE A 363 -21.56 -18.57 -1.29
C ILE A 363 -22.50 -17.47 -0.86
N PHE A 364 -23.17 -16.87 -1.84
CA PHE A 364 -24.12 -15.79 -1.70
C PHE A 364 -25.50 -16.23 -2.19
N GLU A 365 -26.54 -15.84 -1.46
CA GLU A 365 -27.94 -16.06 -1.80
C GLU A 365 -28.47 -14.97 -2.75
N LYS A 366 -27.91 -13.76 -2.70
CA LYS A 366 -28.31 -12.60 -3.54
C LYS A 366 -27.11 -11.74 -3.95
N GLY A 367 -27.21 -11.01 -5.06
CA GLY A 367 -26.21 -10.03 -5.49
C GLY A 367 -26.31 -8.65 -4.81
N ASP A 368 -25.75 -7.63 -5.46
CA ASP A 368 -25.57 -6.26 -4.97
C ASP A 368 -24.78 -6.18 -3.64
N ILE A 369 -23.64 -6.86 -3.65
CA ILE A 369 -22.65 -6.92 -2.57
C ILE A 369 -21.27 -6.52 -3.09
N ILE A 370 -20.61 -5.68 -2.32
CA ILE A 370 -19.18 -5.37 -2.46
C ILE A 370 -18.40 -6.40 -1.65
N ILE A 371 -17.51 -7.11 -2.33
CA ILE A 371 -16.58 -8.06 -1.74
C ILE A 371 -15.18 -7.48 -1.89
N ALA A 372 -14.42 -7.41 -0.80
CA ALA A 372 -13.05 -6.89 -0.81
C ALA A 372 -12.09 -7.72 0.04
N GLY A 373 -10.79 -7.67 -0.25
CA GLY A 373 -9.76 -8.43 0.45
C GLY A 373 -8.32 -8.13 -0.02
N ASN A 374 -7.34 -8.82 0.55
CA ASN A 374 -5.92 -8.72 0.16
C ASN A 374 -5.52 -9.67 -0.98
N GLY A 375 -6.38 -10.62 -1.34
CA GLY A 375 -6.17 -11.60 -2.41
C GLY A 375 -6.84 -11.27 -3.75
N VAL A 376 -7.15 -12.33 -4.49
CA VAL A 376 -7.95 -12.30 -5.73
C VAL A 376 -9.27 -13.04 -5.58
N PHE A 377 -10.21 -12.78 -6.49
CA PHE A 377 -11.56 -13.35 -6.52
C PHE A 377 -11.86 -13.91 -7.91
N SER A 378 -12.43 -15.11 -7.99
CA SER A 378 -12.83 -15.75 -9.25
C SER A 378 -14.23 -16.33 -9.13
N PHE A 379 -14.99 -16.36 -10.22
CA PHE A 379 -16.31 -17.00 -10.24
C PHE A 379 -16.26 -18.52 -10.36
N SER A 380 -15.08 -19.08 -10.67
CA SER A 380 -14.86 -20.52 -10.71
C SER A 380 -13.41 -20.89 -10.37
N GLY A 381 -13.21 -22.13 -9.92
CA GLY A 381 -11.86 -22.62 -9.59
C GLY A 381 -10.99 -22.81 -10.82
N GLU A 382 -11.61 -23.08 -11.98
CA GLU A 382 -10.92 -23.22 -13.25
C GLU A 382 -10.37 -21.89 -13.76
N GLU A 383 -11.06 -20.78 -13.48
CA GLU A 383 -10.64 -19.42 -13.84
C GLU A 383 -9.61 -18.81 -12.87
N PHE A 384 -9.43 -19.43 -11.70
CA PHE A 384 -8.60 -18.90 -10.62
C PHE A 384 -7.11 -18.83 -11.00
N LEU A 385 -6.50 -17.68 -10.69
CA LEU A 385 -5.12 -17.27 -11.02
C LEU A 385 -4.71 -16.15 -10.06
N ASN A 386 -3.61 -16.32 -9.33
CA ASN A 386 -2.96 -15.21 -8.65
C ASN A 386 -1.47 -15.17 -9.04
N PRO A 387 -1.06 -14.22 -9.90
CA PRO A 387 0.33 -14.08 -10.32
C PRO A 387 1.17 -13.27 -9.33
N ARG A 388 0.56 -12.76 -8.24
CA ARG A 388 1.29 -11.99 -7.24
C ARG A 388 2.15 -12.92 -6.40
N ILE A 389 3.37 -12.47 -6.15
CA ILE A 389 4.26 -13.09 -5.18
C ILE A 389 3.71 -12.80 -3.78
N LYS A 390 3.69 -13.83 -2.93
CA LYS A 390 3.23 -13.70 -1.54
C LYS A 390 4.04 -12.62 -0.81
N LYS A 391 3.40 -11.89 0.09
CA LYS A 391 4.07 -10.88 0.92
C LYS A 391 4.17 -11.36 2.35
N VAL A 392 5.27 -11.01 3.02
CA VAL A 392 5.42 -11.18 4.47
C VAL A 392 4.77 -9.97 5.16
N ASP A 393 3.44 -9.92 5.16
CA ASP A 393 2.66 -8.85 5.79
C ASP A 393 2.22 -9.23 7.22
N SER A 394 1.27 -8.49 7.80
CA SER A 394 0.80 -8.72 9.18
C SER A 394 0.11 -10.08 9.39
N ASN A 395 -0.36 -10.72 8.32
CA ASN A 395 -1.09 -11.99 8.38
C ASN A 395 -0.25 -13.17 7.89
N TYR A 396 1.06 -12.98 7.73
CA TYR A 396 1.94 -14.02 7.19
C TYR A 396 2.01 -15.24 8.11
N ASP A 397 1.78 -16.42 7.54
CA ASP A 397 1.99 -17.70 8.22
C ASP A 397 3.46 -18.11 8.13
N ILE A 398 4.17 -18.09 9.26
CA ILE A 398 5.58 -18.47 9.36
C ILE A 398 5.81 -19.95 9.09
N ASP A 399 4.79 -20.80 9.31
CA ASP A 399 4.85 -22.24 9.12
C ASP A 399 4.38 -22.67 7.72
N ASP A 400 4.20 -21.71 6.79
CA ASP A 400 3.79 -22.00 5.43
C ASP A 400 4.86 -22.79 4.65
N SER A 401 4.69 -24.12 4.67
CA SER A 401 5.54 -25.08 3.93
C SER A 401 5.55 -24.91 2.41
N SER A 402 4.68 -24.07 1.85
CA SER A 402 4.75 -23.73 0.43
C SER A 402 5.89 -22.75 0.13
N ILE A 403 6.34 -21.95 1.10
CA ILE A 403 7.38 -20.94 0.90
C ILE A 403 8.77 -21.50 1.24
N ASP A 404 9.61 -21.58 0.22
CA ASP A 404 10.99 -22.05 0.33
C ASP A 404 11.98 -20.86 0.49
N TYR A 405 11.60 -19.66 0.03
CA TYR A 405 12.49 -18.50 -0.02
C TYR A 405 11.78 -17.18 0.30
N ILE A 406 12.48 -16.27 0.96
CA ILE A 406 12.00 -14.91 1.22
C ILE A 406 13.03 -13.89 0.77
N LEU A 407 12.63 -12.95 -0.08
CA LEU A 407 13.43 -11.77 -0.45
C LEU A 407 12.96 -10.56 0.36
N ALA A 408 13.85 -9.98 1.17
CA ALA A 408 13.50 -8.83 2.00
C ALA A 408 14.55 -7.72 2.00
N ARG A 409 14.09 -6.47 1.96
CA ARG A 409 14.91 -5.32 2.38
C ARG A 409 14.53 -4.93 3.80
N TYR A 410 15.19 -5.59 4.75
CA TYR A 410 14.87 -5.46 6.16
C TYR A 410 16.13 -5.54 7.01
N GLN A 411 16.16 -4.69 8.04
CA GLN A 411 17.16 -4.71 9.09
C GLN A 411 16.44 -4.88 10.41
N THR A 412 16.84 -5.91 11.14
CA THR A 412 16.30 -6.19 12.48
C THR A 412 16.66 -5.06 13.44
N PRO A 413 15.68 -4.51 14.20
CA PRO A 413 15.92 -3.43 15.15
C PRO A 413 16.97 -3.77 16.20
N GLU A 414 17.75 -2.78 16.59
CA GLU A 414 18.69 -2.92 17.71
C GLU A 414 17.91 -2.95 19.03
N GLU A 415 18.06 -4.02 19.82
CA GLU A 415 17.36 -4.16 21.09
C GLU A 415 18.32 -4.05 22.29
N THR A 416 17.98 -3.20 23.26
CA THR A 416 18.70 -3.08 24.54
C THR A 416 17.71 -2.82 25.67
N ASN A 417 17.67 -3.71 26.68
CA ASN A 417 16.73 -3.63 27.82
C ASN A 417 15.26 -3.51 27.39
N ASN A 418 14.83 -4.34 26.44
CA ASN A 418 13.48 -4.35 25.83
C ASN A 418 13.12 -3.08 25.06
N LEU A 419 14.05 -2.14 24.87
CA LEU A 419 13.86 -0.96 24.03
C LEU A 419 14.48 -1.24 22.66
N LYS A 420 13.64 -1.20 21.62
CA LYS A 420 14.06 -1.36 20.22
C LYS A 420 14.37 0.01 19.62
N THR A 421 15.44 0.08 18.85
CA THR A 421 15.84 1.26 18.08
C THR A 421 15.94 0.88 16.62
N GLN A 422 15.26 1.65 15.75
CA GLN A 422 15.33 1.46 14.31
C GLN A 422 15.67 2.76 13.59
N HIS A 423 16.47 2.62 12.53
CA HIS A 423 16.88 3.70 11.65
C HIS A 423 16.24 3.53 10.28
N LEU A 424 15.55 4.57 9.79
CA LEU A 424 14.85 4.58 8.51
C LEU A 424 15.42 5.68 7.63
N GLU A 425 15.85 5.31 6.43
CA GLU A 425 16.36 6.26 5.44
C GLU A 425 15.29 6.57 4.39
N PHE A 426 14.97 7.85 4.24
CA PHE A 426 13.98 8.31 3.26
C PHE A 426 14.61 9.26 2.24
N ASP A 427 14.27 9.06 0.96
CA ASP A 427 14.35 10.12 -0.06
C ASP A 427 13.05 10.93 -0.02
N ILE A 428 13.15 12.13 0.55
CA ILE A 428 12.01 13.05 0.73
C ILE A 428 12.01 14.20 -0.28
N SER A 429 12.83 14.11 -1.33
CA SER A 429 12.89 15.15 -2.37
C SER A 429 11.55 15.36 -3.09
N GLY A 430 10.74 14.30 -3.19
CA GLY A 430 9.37 14.31 -3.72
C GLY A 430 8.27 14.26 -2.66
N ALA A 431 8.59 14.39 -1.38
CA ALA A 431 7.60 14.32 -0.31
C ALA A 431 6.64 15.53 -0.34
N TYR A 432 5.35 15.29 -0.08
CA TYR A 432 4.37 16.36 0.05
C TYR A 432 4.69 17.21 1.28
N ARG A 433 4.72 18.53 1.08
CA ARG A 433 5.03 19.50 2.13
C ARG A 433 4.06 20.66 2.09
N GLU A 434 3.27 20.80 3.16
CA GLU A 434 2.27 21.85 3.32
C GLU A 434 2.59 22.69 4.56
N ASP A 435 2.49 24.02 4.45
CA ASP A 435 2.78 24.95 5.56
C ASP A 435 4.11 24.67 6.28
N SER A 436 5.12 24.30 5.49
CA SER A 436 6.45 23.92 5.96
C SER A 436 6.52 22.66 6.82
N LYS A 437 5.55 21.77 6.72
CA LYS A 437 5.49 20.49 7.42
C LYS A 437 5.50 19.34 6.43
N TYR A 438 6.28 18.32 6.75
CA TYR A 438 6.13 16.99 6.19
C TYR A 438 5.17 16.20 7.07
N SER A 439 4.26 15.45 6.47
CA SER A 439 3.37 14.54 7.18
C SER A 439 3.98 13.14 7.21
N PHE A 440 4.03 12.57 8.41
CA PHE A 440 4.51 11.23 8.66
C PHE A 440 3.41 10.38 9.31
N LEU A 441 3.59 9.07 9.19
CA LEU A 441 2.67 8.02 9.57
C LEU A 441 3.49 6.92 10.25
N ILE A 442 2.96 6.34 11.32
CA ILE A 442 3.36 5.04 11.85
C ILE A 442 2.17 4.12 11.66
N SER A 443 2.38 3.03 10.93
CA SER A 443 1.39 2.01 10.69
C SER A 443 1.70 0.75 11.48
N ILE A 444 0.67 0.21 12.13
CA ILE A 444 0.70 -1.02 12.94
C ILE A 444 -0.52 -1.83 12.52
N PRO A 445 -0.50 -2.47 11.33
CA PRO A 445 -1.68 -3.15 10.81
C PRO A 445 -2.20 -4.20 11.79
N GLY A 446 -3.50 -4.14 12.09
CA GLY A 446 -4.16 -5.02 13.08
C GLY A 446 -4.50 -4.34 14.41
N LEU A 447 -3.73 -3.32 14.81
CA LEU A 447 -3.93 -2.64 16.10
C LEU A 447 -5.20 -1.78 16.14
N LYS A 448 -6.13 -2.07 17.05
CA LYS A 448 -7.42 -1.37 17.18
C LYS A 448 -7.64 -0.86 18.60
N ALA A 449 -8.00 0.43 18.70
CA ALA A 449 -8.23 1.06 20.00
C ALA A 449 -9.48 0.56 20.74
N ASP A 450 -10.42 -0.04 20.02
CA ASP A 450 -11.76 -0.38 20.52
C ASP A 450 -12.03 -1.90 20.54
N ASP A 451 -10.99 -2.74 20.50
CA ASP A 451 -11.15 -4.19 20.67
C ASP A 451 -10.90 -4.65 22.13
N GLU A 452 -11.08 -5.95 22.37
CA GLU A 452 -10.86 -6.54 23.71
C GLU A 452 -9.41 -7.01 23.92
N ILE A 453 -8.50 -6.70 23.00
CA ILE A 453 -7.09 -7.12 23.04
C ILE A 453 -6.28 -6.04 23.76
N ASP A 454 -5.53 -6.42 24.78
CA ASP A 454 -4.63 -5.51 25.49
C ASP A 454 -3.26 -5.49 24.79
N ASP A 455 -3.20 -4.81 23.65
CA ASP A 455 -1.98 -4.62 22.88
C ASP A 455 -1.68 -3.13 22.61
N SER A 456 -0.39 -2.83 22.46
CA SER A 456 0.06 -1.45 22.28
C SER A 456 1.53 -1.38 21.85
N ILE A 457 1.88 -0.25 21.27
CA ILE A 457 3.27 0.15 21.02
C ILE A 457 3.58 1.43 21.80
N THR A 458 4.61 1.40 22.62
CA THR A 458 5.09 2.56 23.36
C THR A 458 6.24 3.21 22.61
N ILE A 459 6.14 4.49 22.30
CA ILE A 459 7.20 5.25 21.63
C ILE A 459 7.86 6.19 22.63
N ASP A 460 9.18 6.02 22.80
CA ASP A 460 9.99 6.80 23.72
C ASP A 460 10.64 8.00 23.01
N GLU A 461 11.03 7.83 21.75
CA GLU A 461 11.79 8.84 21.04
C GLU A 461 11.59 8.78 19.52
N ILE A 462 11.46 9.96 18.91
CA ILE A 462 11.56 10.14 17.45
C ILE A 462 12.62 11.21 17.18
N GLU A 463 13.60 10.87 16.36
CA GLU A 463 14.67 11.76 15.92
C GLU A 463 14.75 11.79 14.39
N PHE A 464 15.05 12.96 13.82
CA PHE A 464 15.24 13.18 12.40
C PHE A 464 16.54 13.91 12.14
N ASP A 465 17.42 13.33 11.34
CA ASP A 465 18.53 14.03 10.70
C ASP A 465 18.17 14.31 9.24
N LEU A 466 18.07 15.58 8.87
CA LEU A 466 17.66 16.03 7.55
C LEU A 466 18.83 16.53 6.74
N TYR A 467 18.93 16.07 5.50
CA TYR A 467 20.02 16.40 4.58
C TYR A 467 19.50 17.02 3.28
N GLY A 468 20.16 18.07 2.82
CA GLY A 468 19.83 18.76 1.58
C GLY A 468 21.01 19.59 1.09
N VAL A 469 20.82 20.25 -0.05
CA VAL A 469 21.90 21.02 -0.69
C VAL A 469 22.36 22.16 0.23
N SER A 470 23.67 22.19 0.50
CA SER A 470 24.32 23.25 1.27
C SER A 470 24.26 24.59 0.53
N LEU A 471 24.44 25.69 1.25
CA LEU A 471 24.46 27.02 0.63
C LEU A 471 25.63 27.15 -0.36
N PHE A 472 26.78 26.54 -0.05
CA PHE A 472 27.97 26.58 -0.89
C PHE A 472 27.77 25.82 -2.20
N GLU A 473 27.22 24.61 -2.16
CA GLU A 473 26.87 23.83 -3.36
C GLU A 473 25.86 24.58 -4.23
N LYS A 474 24.86 25.21 -3.60
CA LYS A 474 23.87 26.01 -4.33
C LYS A 474 24.54 27.19 -5.05
N ILE A 475 25.45 27.91 -4.40
CA ILE A 475 26.21 29.00 -5.01
C ILE A 475 27.09 28.48 -6.17
N LEU A 476 27.85 27.39 -5.97
CA LEU A 476 28.68 26.79 -7.02
C LEU A 476 27.85 26.34 -8.23
N SER A 477 26.67 25.77 -8.01
CA SER A 477 25.79 25.32 -9.09
C SER A 477 25.32 26.48 -9.98
N ILE A 478 25.15 27.69 -9.43
CA ILE A 478 24.77 28.90 -10.18
C ILE A 478 25.92 29.35 -11.08
N PHE A 479 27.17 29.30 -10.58
CA PHE A 479 28.33 29.67 -11.38
C PHE A 479 28.61 28.67 -12.50
N ASN A 480 28.51 27.37 -12.23
CA ASN A 480 28.75 26.33 -13.23
C ASN A 480 27.66 26.25 -14.32
N LYS A 481 26.43 26.71 -14.01
CA LYS A 481 25.32 26.74 -14.99
C LYS A 481 25.46 27.87 -16.02
N ASN A 482 26.36 28.83 -15.80
CA ASN A 482 26.65 29.92 -16.74
C ASN A 482 27.80 29.60 -17.72
N GLU A 483 28.39 28.40 -17.66
CA GLU A 483 29.44 27.93 -18.57
C GLU A 483 28.95 26.91 -19.62
N LYS A 484 27.65 26.63 -19.67
CA LYS A 484 26.98 25.88 -20.75
C LYS A 484 25.93 26.77 -21.39
#